data_AF-A0A5M3N467-F1
#
_entry.id   AF-A0A5M3N467-F1
#
_cell.length_a   1.000
_cell.length_b   1.000
_cell.length_c   1.000
_cell.angle_alpha   90.00
_cell.angle_beta   90.00
_cell.angle_gamma   90.00
#
_symmetry.space_group_name_H-M   'P 1'
#
loop_
_entity.id
_entity.type
_entity.pdbx_description
1 polymer ?
#
loop_
_entity_poly.entity_id
_entity_poly.type
_entity_poly.pdbx_seq_one_letter_code
_entity_poly.pdbx_strand_id
1 'polypeptide(L)'
;TVYEAELVSMLLAAHLLKRELARRQGRAFLGVDSQAAIRATKGCSPTPGHYLVDAVTEAFEDLQDRGHHVRVRWTPGHVGIDGNERADELAKAAAEG
;
A
#
# COMPACT_ATOMS: atom_id res chain seq x y z
N THR A 1 4.81 -9.44 11.76
CA THR A 1 5.89 -8.46 12.02
C THR A 1 5.49 -7.09 11.50
N VAL A 2 6.14 -5.98 11.88
CA VAL A 2 5.83 -4.64 11.32
C VAL A 2 5.97 -4.66 9.79
N TYR A 3 7.01 -5.32 9.27
CA TYR A 3 7.24 -5.45 7.83
C TYR A 3 6.08 -6.13 7.08
N GLU A 4 5.56 -7.25 7.59
CA GLU A 4 4.41 -7.94 6.98
C GLU A 4 3.12 -7.11 7.10
N ALA A 5 2.93 -6.39 8.21
CA ALA A 5 1.77 -5.51 8.39
C ALA A 5 1.74 -4.39 7.33
N GLU A 6 2.91 -3.83 7.00
CA GLU A 6 3.05 -2.82 5.93
C GLU A 6 2.75 -3.38 4.54
N LEU A 7 3.15 -4.63 4.26
CA LEU A 7 2.80 -5.26 2.98
C LEU A 7 1.29 -5.55 2.89
N VAL A 8 0.70 -6.02 3.98
CA VAL A 8 -0.76 -6.25 4.05
C VAL A 8 -1.54 -4.94 3.92
N SER A 9 -1.06 -3.84 4.51
CA SER A 9 -1.69 -2.52 4.38
C SER A 9 -1.65 -2.03 2.92
N MET A 10 -0.53 -2.23 2.22
CA MET A 10 -0.40 -1.92 0.79
C MET A 10 -1.36 -2.77 -0.06
N LEU A 11 -1.52 -4.06 0.25
CA LEU A 11 -2.44 -4.95 -0.45
C LEU A 11 -3.91 -4.53 -0.24
N LEU A 12 -4.28 -4.17 0.99
CA LEU A 12 -5.59 -3.63 1.30
C LEU A 12 -5.84 -2.31 0.54
N ALA A 13 -4.85 -1.43 0.50
CA ALA A 13 -4.94 -0.19 -0.25
C ALA A 13 -5.18 -0.44 -1.75
N ALA A 14 -4.47 -1.39 -2.36
CA ALA A 14 -4.69 -1.79 -3.75
C ALA A 14 -6.13 -2.30 -3.98
N HIS A 15 -6.66 -3.13 -3.07
CA HIS A 15 -8.03 -3.62 -3.15
C HIS A 15 -9.08 -2.50 -3.05
N LEU A 16 -8.89 -1.55 -2.13
CA LEU A 16 -9.77 -0.39 -2.00
C LEU A 16 -9.70 0.50 -3.26
N LEU A 17 -8.51 0.73 -3.79
CA LEU A 17 -8.32 1.46 -5.05
C LEU A 17 -9.01 0.76 -6.22
N LYS A 18 -8.97 -0.58 -6.29
CA LYS A 18 -9.68 -1.34 -7.34
C LYS A 18 -11.18 -1.05 -7.30
N ARG A 19 -11.76 -0.99 -6.10
CA ARG A 19 -13.19 -0.71 -5.89
C ARG A 19 -13.56 0.75 -6.19
N GLU A 20 -12.74 1.70 -5.75
CA GLU A 20 -13.02 3.13 -5.92
C GLU A 20 -12.74 3.61 -7.35
N LEU A 21 -11.64 3.16 -7.95
CA LEU A 21 -11.28 3.52 -9.33
C LEU A 21 -12.11 2.77 -10.37
N ALA A 22 -12.70 1.62 -10.03
CA ALA A 22 -13.73 1.01 -10.88
C ALA A 22 -14.94 1.93 -11.09
N ARG A 23 -15.23 2.83 -10.14
CA ARG A 23 -16.33 3.81 -10.24
C ARG A 23 -15.91 5.11 -10.91
N ARG A 24 -14.61 5.42 -10.92
CA ARG A 24 -14.03 6.67 -11.45
C ARG A 24 -12.67 6.36 -12.08
N GLN A 25 -12.57 6.39 -13.41
CA GLN A 25 -11.26 6.37 -14.06
C GLN A 25 -10.45 7.57 -13.58
N GLY A 26 -9.28 7.32 -13.00
CA GLY A 26 -8.50 8.36 -12.36
C GLY A 26 -7.11 7.93 -11.95
N ARG A 27 -6.36 8.91 -11.43
CA ARG A 27 -5.03 8.70 -10.85
C ARG A 27 -5.17 8.69 -9.33
N ALA A 28 -4.46 7.77 -8.67
CA ALA A 28 -4.41 7.71 -7.22
C ALA A 28 -2.97 7.86 -6.73
N PHE A 29 -2.82 8.48 -5.55
CA PHE A 29 -1.56 8.56 -4.84
C PHE A 29 -1.68 7.74 -3.57
N LEU A 30 -0.72 6.85 -3.34
CA LEU A 30 -0.62 6.06 -2.11
C LEU A 30 0.59 6.54 -1.31
N GLY A 31 0.35 7.09 -0.13
CA GLY A 31 1.39 7.38 0.85
C GLY A 31 1.73 6.12 1.64
N VAL A 32 3.01 5.77 1.71
CA VAL A 32 3.52 4.66 2.53
C VAL A 32 4.70 5.19 3.34
N ASP A 33 4.70 4.98 4.64
CA ASP A 33 5.76 5.44 5.54
C ASP A 33 6.90 4.43 5.73
N SER A 34 6.66 3.16 5.38
CA SER A 34 7.68 2.12 5.33
C SER A 34 8.52 2.16 4.04
N GLN A 35 9.73 2.74 4.14
CA GLN A 35 10.71 2.66 3.04
C GLN A 35 11.09 1.22 2.68
N ALA A 36 11.08 0.31 3.65
CA ALA A 36 11.38 -1.11 3.43
C ALA A 36 10.32 -1.76 2.54
N ALA A 37 9.03 -1.52 2.81
CA ALA A 37 7.93 -2.04 2.00
C ALA A 37 7.97 -1.47 0.56
N ILE A 38 8.20 -0.16 0.41
CA ILE A 38 8.35 0.47 -0.91
C ILE A 38 9.51 -0.15 -1.69
N ARG A 39 10.66 -0.39 -1.04
CA ARG A 39 11.83 -1.01 -1.69
C ARG A 39 11.56 -2.46 -2.07
N ALA A 40 10.85 -3.21 -1.23
CA ALA A 40 10.45 -4.59 -1.52
C ALA A 40 9.58 -4.69 -2.78
N THR A 41 8.62 -3.77 -2.96
CA THR A 41 7.80 -3.73 -4.19
C THR A 41 8.57 -3.25 -5.44
N LYS A 42 9.76 -2.68 -5.29
CA LYS A 42 10.57 -2.15 -6.39
C LYS A 42 11.75 -3.04 -6.77
N GLY A 43 12.06 -4.08 -5.99
CA GLY A 43 13.20 -4.94 -6.25
C GLY A 43 12.97 -6.35 -5.74
N CYS A 44 13.40 -7.34 -6.52
CA CYS A 44 13.44 -8.75 -6.13
C CYS A 44 14.49 -8.95 -5.04
N SER A 45 14.12 -8.80 -3.76
CA SER A 45 15.00 -9.16 -2.65
C SER A 45 14.48 -10.42 -1.98
N PRO A 46 15.28 -11.51 -1.89
CA PRO A 46 14.87 -12.79 -1.31
C PRO A 46 14.80 -12.64 0.22
N THR A 47 13.65 -12.20 0.71
CA THR A 47 13.40 -11.91 2.13
C THR A 47 12.16 -12.69 2.57
N PRO A 48 12.06 -13.14 3.84
CA PRO A 48 10.83 -13.72 4.36
C PRO A 48 9.63 -12.79 4.11
N GLY A 49 8.51 -13.34 3.60
CA GLY A 49 7.35 -12.55 3.16
C GLY A 49 7.29 -12.27 1.65
N HIS A 50 8.12 -12.93 0.84
CA HIS A 50 8.12 -12.78 -0.63
C HIS A 50 6.74 -12.96 -1.26
N TYR A 51 5.92 -13.90 -0.76
CA TYR A 51 4.55 -14.10 -1.24
C TYR A 51 3.66 -12.86 -1.06
N LEU A 52 3.88 -12.06 -0.01
CA LEU A 52 3.16 -10.79 0.18
C LEU A 52 3.67 -9.73 -0.79
N VAL A 53 4.98 -9.68 -1.05
CA VAL A 53 5.55 -8.76 -2.03
C VAL A 53 5.03 -9.07 -3.43
N ASP A 54 4.97 -10.35 -3.80
CA ASP A 54 4.42 -10.81 -5.08
C ASP A 54 2.93 -10.43 -5.19
N ALA A 55 2.13 -10.71 -4.15
CA ALA A 55 0.71 -10.37 -4.13
C ALA A 55 0.45 -8.85 -4.20
N VAL A 56 1.28 -8.03 -3.55
CA VAL A 56 1.20 -6.57 -3.63
C VAL A 56 1.56 -6.10 -5.04
N THR A 57 2.62 -6.66 -5.64
CA THR A 57 3.07 -6.31 -6.99
C THR A 57 1.98 -6.66 -8.02
N GLU A 58 1.44 -7.88 -7.97
CA GLU A 58 0.34 -8.33 -8.83
C GLU A 58 -0.90 -7.44 -8.68
N ALA A 59 -1.25 -7.04 -7.46
CA ALA A 59 -2.40 -6.16 -7.23
C ALA A 59 -2.21 -4.76 -7.85
N PHE A 60 -0.98 -4.21 -7.84
CA PHE A 60 -0.70 -2.93 -8.51
C PHE A 60 -0.61 -3.07 -10.03
N GLU A 61 -0.09 -4.18 -10.53
CA GLU A 61 -0.07 -4.51 -11.96
C GLU A 61 -1.50 -4.64 -12.51
N ASP A 62 -2.39 -5.37 -11.83
CA ASP A 62 -3.82 -5.47 -12.21
C ASP A 62 -4.51 -4.09 -12.26
N LEU A 63 -4.18 -3.19 -11.33
CA LEU A 63 -4.69 -1.81 -11.38
C LEU A 63 -4.19 -1.08 -12.63
N GLN A 64 -2.91 -1.23 -12.96
CA GLN A 64 -2.30 -0.61 -14.13
C GLN A 64 -2.88 -1.16 -15.44
N ASP A 65 -3.06 -2.47 -15.55
CA ASP A 65 -3.64 -3.15 -16.71
C ASP A 65 -5.11 -2.73 -16.94
N ARG A 66 -5.82 -2.41 -15.86
CA ARG A 66 -7.19 -1.83 -15.92
C ARG A 66 -7.20 -0.34 -16.25
N GLY A 67 -6.06 0.26 -16.57
CA GLY A 67 -5.91 1.67 -16.93
C GLY A 67 -5.90 2.64 -15.74
N HIS A 68 -5.70 2.13 -14.52
CA HIS A 68 -5.59 2.96 -13.32
C HIS A 68 -4.13 3.26 -13.01
N HIS A 69 -3.79 4.53 -12.92
CA HIS A 69 -2.42 4.94 -12.57
C HIS A 69 -2.31 5.20 -11.08
N VAL A 70 -1.69 4.28 -10.35
CA VAL A 70 -1.37 4.44 -8.93
C VAL A 70 0.09 4.83 -8.78
N ARG A 71 0.36 5.90 -8.02
CA ARG A 71 1.72 6.32 -7.67
C ARG A 71 1.95 6.13 -6.18
N VAL A 72 2.86 5.22 -5.83
CA VAL A 72 3.34 5.04 -4.46
C VAL A 72 4.42 6.08 -4.16
N ARG A 73 4.23 6.84 -3.07
CA ARG A 73 5.19 7.85 -2.60
C ARG A 73 5.49 7.63 -1.13
N TRP A 74 6.77 7.74 -0.78
CA TRP A 74 7.16 7.72 0.62
C TRP A 74 6.67 8.98 1.33
N THR A 75 6.00 8.79 2.46
CA THR A 75 5.54 9.86 3.36
C THR A 75 6.11 9.61 4.74
N PRO A 76 6.66 10.61 5.44
CA PRO A 76 7.16 10.38 6.78
C PRO A 76 5.97 10.15 7.74
N GLY A 77 6.03 9.07 8.51
CA GLY A 77 5.05 8.79 9.57
C GLY A 77 5.22 9.74 10.76
N HIS A 78 4.13 10.04 11.46
CA HIS A 78 4.10 10.83 12.70
C HIS A 78 4.64 12.27 12.59
N VAL A 79 4.43 12.93 11.44
CA VAL A 79 4.86 14.33 11.21
C VAL A 79 3.69 15.29 11.00
N GLY A 80 2.48 14.95 11.44
CA GLY A 80 1.30 15.82 11.29
C GLY A 80 0.69 15.83 9.89
N ILE A 81 0.90 14.77 9.09
CA ILE A 81 0.16 14.63 7.83
C ILE A 81 -1.18 14.00 8.17
N ASP A 82 -2.23 14.81 8.27
CA ASP A 82 -3.59 14.40 8.67
C ASP A 82 -4.04 13.08 8.00
N GLY A 83 -3.79 12.93 6.70
CA GLY A 83 -4.15 11.72 5.96
C GLY A 83 -3.36 10.47 6.35
N ASN A 84 -2.07 10.62 6.69
CA ASN A 84 -1.21 9.52 7.13
C ASN A 84 -1.54 9.13 8.58
N GLU A 85 -1.75 10.13 9.44
CA GLU A 85 -2.10 9.89 10.85
C GLU A 85 -3.46 9.23 10.98
N ARG A 86 -4.44 9.66 10.17
CA ARG A 86 -5.75 9.01 10.14
C ARG A 86 -5.68 7.56 9.66
N ALA A 87 -4.82 7.27 8.68
CA ALA A 87 -4.61 5.90 8.21
C ALA A 87 -3.97 5.01 9.29
N ASP A 88 -2.99 5.55 10.02
CA ASP A 88 -2.32 4.85 11.13
C ASP A 88 -3.27 4.59 12.32
N GLU A 89 -4.10 5.57 12.69
CA GLU A 89 -5.16 5.38 13.70
C GLU A 89 -6.13 4.25 13.33
N LEU A 90 -6.58 4.23 12.07
CA LEU A 90 -7.50 3.19 11.58
C LEU A 90 -6.84 1.82 11.56
N ALA A 91 -5.56 1.76 11.18
CA ALA A 91 -4.79 0.52 11.18
C ALA A 91 -4.62 -0.03 12.62
N LYS A 92 -4.30 0.84 13.59
CA LYS A 92 -4.22 0.48 15.01
C LYS A 92 -5.55 -0.03 15.55
N ALA A 93 -6.64 0.69 15.28
CA ALA A 93 -7.98 0.26 15.70
C ALA A 93 -8.38 -1.10 15.11
N ALA A 94 -7.98 -1.40 13.87
CA ALA A 94 -8.25 -2.70 13.24
C ALA A 94 -7.39 -3.84 13.83
N ALA A 95 -6.21 -3.54 14.37
CA ALA A 95 -5.32 -4.52 14.98
C ALA A 95 -5.66 -4.85 16.44
N GLU A 96 -6.41 -3.98 17.12
CA GLU A 96 -6.88 -4.17 18.50
C GLU A 96 -8.18 -4.99 18.63
N GLY A 97 -8.73 -5.46 17.51
CA GLY A 97 -9.98 -6.24 17.41
C GLY A 97 -9.84 -7.75 17.64
#